data_AF-A0A7Y0S8M1-F1
#
_entry.id   AF-A0A7Y0S8M1-F1
#
_cell.length_a   1.000
_cell.length_b   1.000
_cell.length_c   1.000
_cell.angle_alpha   90.00
_cell.angle_beta   90.00
_cell.angle_gamma   90.00
#
_symmetry.space_group_name_H-M   'P 1'
#
loop_
_entity.id
_entity.type
_entity.pdbx_description
1 polymer ?
#
loop_
_entity_poly.entity_id
_entity_poly.type
_entity_poly.pdbx_seq_one_letter_code
_entity_poly.pdbx_strand_id
1 'polypeptide(L)'
;KQTMMENLSELNTKGLDAEQLMQQALEAEQSRNFAASKVGDVTVGLSSGTSGMRGLFLADKQETQLWAGNILARLLPNLWQKHRIALALRANSPLYKSVAKGPVTFFYADLTKPYQE
;
A
#
# COMPACT_ATOMS: atom_id res chain seq x y z
N LYS A 1 12.05 -2.64 -15.61
CA LYS A 1 11.11 -3.14 -14.58
C LYS A 1 11.17 -4.66 -14.47
N GLN A 2 10.96 -5.39 -15.57
CA GLN A 2 10.94 -6.86 -15.58
C GLN A 2 12.20 -7.50 -14.94
N THR A 3 13.40 -7.11 -15.38
CA THR A 3 14.66 -7.59 -14.81
C THR A 3 14.77 -7.36 -13.29
N MET A 4 14.31 -6.22 -12.79
CA MET A 4 14.32 -5.94 -11.34
C MET A 4 13.35 -6.83 -10.57
N MET A 5 12.22 -7.21 -11.17
CA MET A 5 11.24 -8.10 -10.55
C MET A 5 11.71 -9.56 -10.59
N GLU A 6 12.30 -9.99 -11.70
CA GLU A 6 12.89 -11.33 -11.84
C GLU A 6 14.01 -11.58 -10.82
N ASN A 7 14.76 -10.53 -10.45
CA ASN A 7 15.87 -10.61 -9.50
C ASN A 7 15.52 -10.03 -8.12
N LEU A 8 14.23 -9.79 -7.83
CA LEU A 8 13.84 -9.07 -6.61
C LEU A 8 14.24 -9.81 -5.33
N SER A 9 14.25 -11.16 -5.34
CA SER A 9 14.71 -11.97 -4.20
C SER A 9 16.16 -11.67 -3.81
N GLU A 10 17.03 -11.40 -4.79
CA GLU A 10 18.44 -11.08 -4.56
C GLU A 10 18.65 -9.59 -4.27
N LEU A 11 17.85 -8.73 -4.90
CA LEU A 11 18.01 -7.27 -4.80
C LEU A 11 17.46 -6.68 -3.51
N ASN A 12 16.47 -7.33 -2.89
CA ASN A 12 15.91 -6.80 -1.66
C ASN A 12 16.87 -7.03 -0.48
N THR A 13 17.05 -5.99 0.33
CA THR A 13 18.02 -5.98 1.45
C THR A 13 17.60 -6.84 2.64
N LYS A 14 16.44 -7.50 2.57
CA LYS A 14 15.85 -8.32 3.63
C LYS A 14 15.92 -9.83 3.31
N GLY A 15 16.45 -10.21 2.14
CA GLY A 15 16.58 -11.61 1.71
C GLY A 15 15.24 -12.34 1.58
N LEU A 16 14.16 -11.61 1.27
CA LEU A 16 12.81 -12.17 1.16
C LEU A 16 12.58 -12.78 -0.22
N ASP A 17 11.86 -13.90 -0.26
CA ASP A 17 11.51 -14.58 -1.50
C ASP A 17 10.39 -13.85 -2.26
N ALA A 18 10.70 -13.30 -3.44
CA ALA A 18 9.76 -12.49 -4.20
C ALA A 18 8.57 -13.28 -4.75
N GLU A 19 8.71 -14.57 -5.04
CA GLU A 19 7.64 -15.42 -5.58
C GLU A 19 6.60 -15.70 -4.49
N GLN A 20 7.06 -16.13 -3.31
CA GLN A 20 6.21 -16.31 -2.13
C GLN A 20 5.48 -15.02 -1.77
N LEU A 21 6.19 -13.89 -1.78
CA LEU A 21 5.60 -12.59 -1.46
C LEU A 21 4.58 -12.13 -2.51
N MET A 22 4.82 -12.43 -3.79
CA MET A 22 3.85 -12.17 -4.86
C MET A 22 2.55 -12.94 -4.61
N GLN A 23 2.64 -14.23 -4.28
CA GLN A 23 1.47 -15.05 -3.96
C GLN A 23 0.69 -14.49 -2.77
N GLN A 24 1.39 -14.15 -1.68
CA GLN A 24 0.79 -13.54 -0.49
C GLN A 24 0.11 -12.20 -0.78
N ALA A 25 0.72 -11.36 -1.63
CA ALA A 25 0.15 -10.06 -2.01
C ALA A 25 -1.09 -10.21 -2.90
N LEU A 26 -1.10 -11.19 -3.81
CA LEU A 26 -2.26 -11.53 -4.63
C LEU A 26 -3.42 -12.04 -3.78
N GLU A 27 -3.15 -12.94 -2.84
CA GLU A 27 -4.17 -13.48 -1.93
C GLU A 27 -4.76 -12.37 -1.03
N ALA A 28 -3.92 -11.47 -0.51
CA ALA A 28 -4.38 -10.32 0.26
C ALA A 28 -5.27 -9.37 -0.57
N GLU A 29 -4.94 -9.14 -1.85
CA GLU A 29 -5.75 -8.32 -2.76
C GLU A 29 -7.08 -8.99 -3.14
N GLN A 30 -7.09 -10.31 -3.33
CA GLN A 30 -8.30 -11.09 -3.63
C GLN A 30 -9.25 -11.17 -2.43
N SER A 31 -8.71 -11.53 -1.25
CA SER A 31 -9.48 -11.66 0.00
C SER A 31 -9.85 -10.31 0.63
N ARG A 32 -9.25 -9.21 0.14
CA ARG A 32 -9.30 -7.86 0.75
C ARG A 32 -8.73 -7.80 2.17
N ASN A 33 -7.97 -8.82 2.58
CA ASN A 33 -7.29 -8.86 3.87
C ASN A 33 -5.86 -8.30 3.75
N PHE A 34 -5.74 -6.98 3.64
CA PHE A 34 -4.43 -6.32 3.52
C PHE A 34 -3.57 -6.37 4.79
N ALA A 35 -4.14 -6.77 5.94
CA ALA A 35 -3.35 -7.01 7.15
C ALA A 35 -2.42 -8.23 6.98
N ALA A 36 -2.82 -9.19 6.16
CA ALA A 36 -2.00 -10.35 5.81
C ALA A 36 -0.87 -10.02 4.81
N SER A 37 -0.81 -8.80 4.25
CA SER A 37 0.25 -8.39 3.31
C SER A 37 1.46 -7.79 4.03
N LYS A 38 1.96 -8.52 5.04
CA LYS A 38 3.14 -8.15 5.83
C LYS A 38 3.99 -9.37 6.15
N VAL A 39 5.31 -9.19 6.12
CA VAL A 39 6.29 -10.17 6.58
C VAL A 39 7.24 -9.45 7.54
N GLY A 40 7.14 -9.77 8.83
CA GLY A 40 7.84 -9.02 9.87
C GLY A 40 7.42 -7.55 9.88
N ASP A 41 8.37 -6.64 9.71
CA ASP A 41 8.19 -5.20 9.61
C ASP A 41 8.00 -4.69 8.17
N VAL A 42 8.08 -5.59 7.17
CA VAL A 42 7.98 -5.26 5.75
C VAL A 42 6.52 -5.39 5.30
N THR A 43 5.99 -4.30 4.77
CA THR A 43 4.72 -4.29 4.02
C THR A 43 4.98 -4.72 2.60
N VAL A 44 4.13 -5.62 2.12
CA VAL A 44 4.18 -6.20 0.78
C VAL A 44 2.96 -5.70 0.03
N GLY A 45 3.11 -5.35 -1.24
CA GLY A 45 1.93 -4.96 -2.01
C GLY A 45 2.16 -4.99 -3.51
N LEU A 46 1.06 -4.79 -4.24
CA LEU A 46 1.03 -4.85 -5.69
C LEU A 46 0.97 -3.45 -6.28
N SER A 47 1.83 -3.20 -7.27
CA SER A 47 1.69 -2.04 -8.15
C SER A 47 0.41 -2.19 -8.97
N SER A 48 -0.30 -1.08 -9.23
CA SER A 48 -1.56 -1.04 -9.98
C SER A 48 -1.51 -1.64 -11.40
N GLY A 49 -0.32 -1.85 -11.97
CA GLY A 49 -0.11 -2.63 -13.19
C GLY A 49 -0.81 -1.98 -14.40
N THR A 50 -0.34 -0.82 -14.82
CA THR A 50 -0.89 -0.09 -15.98
C THR A 50 -0.62 -0.78 -17.33
N SER A 51 0.26 -1.80 -17.35
CA SER A 51 0.71 -2.53 -18.55
C SER A 51 0.54 -4.05 -18.45
N GLY A 52 -0.45 -4.53 -17.69
CA GLY A 52 -0.80 -5.96 -17.58
C GLY A 52 0.00 -6.75 -16.55
N MET A 53 1.28 -6.41 -16.31
CA MET A 53 2.08 -7.05 -15.26
C MET A 53 1.98 -6.31 -13.91
N ARG A 54 1.48 -7.03 -12.90
CA ARG A 54 1.55 -6.60 -11.49
C ARG A 54 3.00 -6.75 -11.03
N GLY A 55 3.59 -5.65 -10.54
CA GLY A 55 4.88 -5.69 -9.87
C GLY A 55 4.69 -5.74 -8.35
N LEU A 56 5.66 -6.33 -7.65
CA LEU A 56 5.72 -6.32 -6.20
C LEU A 56 6.41 -5.04 -5.72
N PHE A 57 5.97 -4.48 -4.61
CA PHE A 57 6.75 -3.51 -3.84
C PHE A 57 6.90 -3.98 -2.40
N LEU A 58 8.03 -3.63 -1.82
CA LEU A 58 8.39 -3.88 -0.43
C LEU A 58 8.66 -2.52 0.23
N ALA A 59 8.14 -2.33 1.42
CA ALA A 59 8.42 -1.15 2.22
C ALA A 59 8.49 -1.55 3.69
N ASP A 60 9.63 -1.31 4.33
CA ASP A 60 9.73 -1.47 5.77
C ASP A 60 8.89 -0.43 6.51
N LYS A 61 8.89 -0.49 7.84
CA LYS A 61 8.11 0.43 8.68
C LYS A 61 8.50 1.90 8.46
N GLN A 62 9.78 2.20 8.32
CA GLN A 62 10.28 3.57 8.16
C GLN A 62 9.91 4.12 6.78
N GLU A 63 10.13 3.34 5.72
CA GLU A 63 9.76 3.68 4.34
C GLU A 63 8.25 3.90 4.22
N THR A 64 7.47 3.02 4.84
CA THR A 64 6.01 3.12 4.95
C THR A 64 5.61 4.45 5.62
N GLN A 65 6.19 4.80 6.76
CA GLN A 65 5.91 6.06 7.44
C GLN A 65 6.32 7.31 6.64
N LEU A 66 7.47 7.27 5.98
CA LEU A 66 7.95 8.36 5.13
C LEU A 66 7.01 8.59 3.94
N TRP A 67 6.54 7.51 3.32
CA TRP A 67 5.55 7.59 2.25
C TRP A 67 4.21 8.16 2.73
N ALA A 68 3.77 7.77 3.94
CA ALA A 68 2.59 8.38 4.57
C ALA A 68 2.75 9.89 4.74
N GLY A 69 3.88 10.33 5.27
CA GLY A 69 4.20 11.74 5.46
C GLY A 69 4.17 12.52 4.15
N ASN A 70 4.74 11.96 3.08
CA ASN A 70 4.73 12.58 1.75
C ASN A 70 3.31 12.75 1.19
N ILE A 71 2.46 11.73 1.32
CA ILE A 71 1.06 11.83 0.88
C ILE A 71 0.30 12.85 1.74
N LEU A 72 0.46 12.80 3.06
CA LEU A 72 -0.19 13.74 3.96
C LEU A 72 0.22 15.19 3.69
N ALA A 73 1.50 15.46 3.48
CA ALA A 73 1.99 16.79 3.16
C ALA A 73 1.35 17.35 1.88
N ARG A 74 1.00 16.48 0.92
CA ARG A 74 0.31 16.88 -0.31
C ARG A 74 -1.20 17.05 -0.14
N LEU A 75 -1.82 16.29 0.78
CA LEU A 75 -3.27 16.29 0.98
C LEU A 75 -3.75 17.21 2.10
N LEU A 76 -2.87 17.64 2.99
CA LEU A 76 -3.19 18.49 4.14
C LEU A 76 -2.68 19.92 3.91
N PRO A 77 -3.53 20.86 3.44
CA PRO A 77 -3.13 22.26 3.30
C PRO A 77 -2.90 22.96 4.66
N ASN A 78 -3.46 22.42 5.75
CA ASN A 78 -3.30 22.95 7.10
C ASN A 78 -3.45 21.82 8.15
N LEU A 79 -2.57 21.74 9.15
CA LEU A 79 -2.62 20.67 10.16
C LEU A 79 -3.70 20.87 11.23
N TRP A 80 -4.21 22.08 11.40
CA TRP A 80 -5.11 22.47 12.51
C TRP A 80 -6.60 22.45 12.13
N GLN A 81 -6.92 22.23 10.86
CA GLN A 81 -8.29 22.17 10.37
C GLN A 81 -8.74 20.73 10.15
N LYS A 82 -10.05 20.50 10.24
CA LYS A 82 -10.62 19.18 9.94
C LYS A 82 -10.57 18.90 8.44
N HIS A 83 -9.99 17.76 8.06
CA HIS A 83 -9.86 17.33 6.67
C HIS A 83 -10.56 15.99 6.44
N ARG A 84 -11.25 15.88 5.31
CA ARG A 84 -11.85 14.63 4.83
C ARG A 84 -11.16 14.25 3.54
N ILE A 85 -10.44 13.13 3.55
CA ILE A 85 -9.66 12.67 2.42
C ILE A 85 -10.26 11.36 1.92
N ALA A 86 -10.66 11.32 0.66
CA ALA A 86 -11.06 10.09 -0.02
C ALA A 86 -9.91 9.58 -0.89
N LEU A 87 -9.51 8.33 -0.68
CA LEU A 87 -8.51 7.63 -1.47
C LEU A 87 -9.21 6.54 -2.28
N ALA A 88 -9.34 6.78 -3.59
CA ALA A 88 -9.85 5.80 -4.53
C ALA A 88 -8.69 4.95 -5.05
N LEU A 89 -8.52 3.74 -4.50
CA LEU A 89 -7.39 2.87 -4.78
C LEU A 89 -7.84 1.42 -4.96
N ARG A 90 -7.20 0.67 -5.86
CA ARG A 90 -7.48 -0.77 -6.07
C ARG A 90 -7.15 -1.62 -4.84
N ALA A 91 -6.05 -1.32 -4.17
CA ALA A 91 -5.61 -2.02 -2.97
C ALA A 91 -5.60 -1.04 -1.79
N ASN A 92 -6.10 -1.47 -0.65
CA ASN A 92 -6.05 -0.67 0.56
C ASN A 92 -4.67 -0.80 1.22
N SER A 93 -4.24 0.24 1.93
CA SER A 93 -3.04 0.18 2.75
C SER A 93 -3.39 0.41 4.21
N PRO A 94 -2.96 -0.48 5.14
CA PRO A 94 -3.14 -0.27 6.59
C PRO A 94 -2.55 1.05 7.10
N LEU A 95 -1.62 1.65 6.34
CA LEU A 95 -0.97 2.91 6.63
C LEU A 95 -1.96 4.07 6.83
N TYR A 96 -3.01 4.17 6.01
CA TYR A 96 -3.93 5.30 6.12
C TYR A 96 -4.78 5.26 7.40
N LYS A 97 -4.99 4.06 7.96
CA LYS A 97 -5.70 3.91 9.23
C LYS A 97 -4.92 4.49 10.41
N SER A 98 -3.58 4.48 10.36
CA SER A 98 -2.76 5.00 11.47
C SER A 98 -2.78 6.53 11.56
N VAL A 99 -2.94 7.20 10.41
CA VAL A 99 -2.97 8.66 10.27
C VAL A 99 -4.38 9.25 10.34
N ALA A 100 -5.42 8.41 10.32
CA ALA A 100 -6.82 8.80 10.53
C ALA A 100 -7.16 9.14 11.99
N LYS A 101 -6.27 9.85 12.70
CA LYS A 101 -6.44 10.27 14.09
C LYS A 101 -6.46 11.80 14.16
N GLY A 102 -7.30 12.36 15.02
CA GLY A 102 -7.42 13.80 15.21
C GLY A 102 -8.25 14.49 14.12
N PRO A 103 -7.80 15.59 13.51
CA PRO A 103 -8.62 16.37 12.59
C PRO A 103 -8.76 15.74 11.20
N VAL A 104 -8.09 14.63 10.90
CA VAL A 104 -8.10 14.00 9.57
C VAL A 104 -8.95 12.73 9.57
N THR A 105 -9.93 12.67 8.67
CA THR A 105 -10.73 11.48 8.39
C THR A 105 -10.41 10.94 7.02
N PHE A 106 -10.08 9.64 6.93
CA PHE A 106 -9.83 8.95 5.67
C PHE A 106 -11.01 8.07 5.28
N PHE A 107 -11.38 8.14 4.00
CA PHE A 107 -12.29 7.21 3.35
C PHE A 107 -11.53 6.46 2.26
N TYR A 108 -11.62 5.14 2.26
CA TYR A 108 -11.04 4.30 1.22
C TYR A 108 -12.15 3.82 0.29
N ALA A 109 -12.05 4.18 -0.99
CA ALA A 109 -12.93 3.69 -2.04
C ALA A 109 -12.22 2.62 -2.86
N ASP A 110 -12.78 1.41 -2.85
CA ASP A 110 -12.25 0.27 -3.60
C ASP A 110 -12.62 0.37 -5.07
N LEU A 111 -11.64 0.65 -5.93
CA LEU A 111 -11.87 0.79 -7.38
C LEU A 111 -12.33 -0.51 -8.07
N THR A 112 -12.23 -1.65 -7.39
CA THR A 112 -12.64 -2.95 -7.95
C THR A 112 -14.07 -3.34 -7.58
N LYS A 113 -14.70 -2.59 -6.68
CA LYS A 113 -16.09 -2.82 -6.27
C LYS A 113 -16.96 -1.68 -6.77
N PRO A 114 -18.22 -1.96 -7.14
CA PRO A 114 -19.18 -0.88 -7.37
C PRO A 114 -19.33 -0.06 -6.09
N TYR A 115 -19.50 1.25 -6.25
CA TYR A 115 -19.81 2.13 -5.13
C TYR A 115 -21.11 1.65 -4.48
N GLN A 116 -21.09 1.45 -3.16
CA GLN A 116 -22.28 1.18 -2.36
C GLN A 116 -22.53 2.44 -1.52
N GLU A 117 -23.75 3.00 -1.61
CA GLU A 117 -24.19 4.19 -0.87
C GLU A 117 -24.09 4.03 0.65
#